data_AF-A0A842MSW6-F1
#
_entry.id   AF-A0A842MSW6-F1
#
_cell.length_a   1.000
_cell.length_b   1.000
_cell.length_c   1.000
_cell.angle_alpha   90.00
_cell.angle_beta   90.00
_cell.angle_gamma   90.00
#
_symmetry.space_group_name_H-M   'P 1'
#
loop_
_entity.id
_entity.type
_entity.pdbx_description
1 polymer ?
#
loop_
_entity_poly.entity_id
_entity_poly.type
_entity_poly.pdbx_seq_one_letter_code
_entity_poly.pdbx_strand_id
1 'polypeptide(L)'
;MLVKMVMELEDVPGQLLKGLEPIARFGGNIKSIMHQRERKTPLGRLPVMLIFEVRDQATLKRILAALKQAGVRVTQVGEREGEIVNTVLLIGHIVHTDIRQTIDQLNTIKGVTVSELNLAVGNLGHESSARMIIAADNKERSMLAISKLRDIAERKNLLLVTSIEAV
;
A
#
# COMPACT_ATOMS: atom_id res chain seq x y z
N MET A 1 1.53 -17.92 -0.19
CA MET A 1 1.50 -16.45 -0.09
C MET A 1 0.17 -15.96 -0.61
N LEU A 2 -0.67 -15.41 0.24
CA LEU A 2 -1.89 -14.73 -0.17
C LEU A 2 -1.55 -13.37 -0.79
N VAL A 3 -2.27 -13.04 -1.86
CA VAL A 3 -2.12 -11.83 -2.63
C VAL A 3 -3.48 -11.18 -2.76
N LYS A 4 -3.58 -9.94 -2.33
CA LYS A 4 -4.70 -9.05 -2.66
C LYS A 4 -4.33 -8.31 -3.94
N MET A 5 -5.19 -8.26 -4.93
CA MET A 5 -4.96 -7.52 -6.17
C MET A 5 -6.21 -6.75 -6.53
N VAL A 6 -6.05 -5.52 -7.00
CA VAL A 6 -7.10 -4.71 -7.62
C VAL A 6 -6.71 -4.48 -9.07
N MET A 7 -7.65 -4.76 -9.95
CA MET A 7 -7.50 -4.59 -11.39
C MET A 7 -8.71 -3.88 -11.98
N GLU A 8 -8.47 -3.12 -13.04
CA GLU A 8 -9.49 -2.43 -13.81
C GLU A 8 -9.76 -3.20 -15.09
N LEU A 9 -11.03 -3.54 -15.30
CA LEU A 9 -11.51 -4.26 -16.48
C LEU A 9 -12.42 -3.37 -17.32
N GLU A 10 -12.51 -3.67 -18.61
CA GLU A 10 -13.58 -3.10 -19.42
C GLU A 10 -14.94 -3.69 -19.03
N ASP A 11 -15.99 -2.89 -19.20
CA ASP A 11 -17.36 -3.31 -18.95
C ASP A 11 -17.95 -4.00 -20.18
N VAL A 12 -17.29 -5.07 -20.64
CA VAL A 12 -17.72 -5.92 -21.77
C VAL A 12 -17.64 -7.41 -21.41
N PRO A 13 -18.42 -8.28 -22.07
CA PRO A 13 -18.39 -9.71 -21.79
C PRO A 13 -16.99 -10.33 -21.88
N GLY A 14 -16.69 -11.30 -21.01
CA GLY A 14 -15.43 -12.05 -21.02
C GLY A 14 -14.23 -11.38 -20.32
N GLN A 15 -14.35 -10.11 -19.92
CA GLN A 15 -13.21 -9.39 -19.31
C GLN A 15 -12.77 -9.95 -17.96
N LEU A 16 -13.71 -10.44 -17.14
CA LEU A 16 -13.35 -11.09 -15.88
C LEU A 16 -12.52 -12.35 -16.14
N LEU A 17 -12.93 -13.18 -17.11
CA LEU A 17 -12.19 -14.38 -17.50
C LEU A 17 -10.78 -14.04 -17.97
N LYS A 18 -10.65 -12.99 -18.80
CA LYS A 18 -9.35 -12.46 -19.27
C LYS A 18 -8.42 -12.07 -18.11
N GLY A 19 -8.99 -11.58 -17.00
CA GLY A 19 -8.28 -11.30 -15.77
C GLY A 19 -7.89 -12.52 -14.94
N LEU A 20 -8.75 -13.53 -14.90
CA LEU A 20 -8.53 -14.73 -14.08
C LEU A 20 -7.62 -15.75 -14.76
N GLU A 21 -7.63 -15.82 -16.10
CA GLU A 21 -6.88 -16.83 -16.87
C GLU A 21 -5.38 -16.80 -16.56
N PRO A 22 -4.68 -15.64 -16.53
CA PRO A 22 -3.27 -15.62 -16.17
C PRO A 22 -3.00 -16.13 -14.74
N ILE A 23 -3.89 -15.85 -13.80
CA ILE A 23 -3.76 -16.28 -12.40
C ILE A 23 -3.87 -17.81 -12.33
N ALA A 24 -4.91 -18.38 -12.94
CA ALA A 24 -5.12 -19.82 -12.99
C ALA A 24 -3.98 -20.55 -13.73
N ARG A 25 -3.55 -20.01 -14.87
CA ARG A 25 -2.48 -20.60 -15.71
C ARG A 25 -1.15 -20.75 -14.99
N PHE A 26 -0.80 -19.83 -14.09
CA PHE A 26 0.43 -19.93 -13.30
C PHE A 26 0.26 -20.61 -11.94
N GLY A 27 -0.93 -21.17 -11.67
CA GLY A 27 -1.22 -21.93 -10.46
C GLY A 27 -1.58 -21.07 -9.26
N GLY A 28 -2.20 -19.90 -9.49
CA GLY A 28 -2.82 -19.11 -8.43
C GLY A 28 -4.15 -19.71 -8.00
N ASN A 29 -4.34 -19.93 -6.70
CA ASN A 29 -5.58 -20.45 -6.13
C ASN A 29 -6.48 -19.31 -5.65
N ILE A 30 -7.55 -19.02 -6.38
CA ILE A 30 -8.44 -17.90 -6.08
C ILE A 30 -9.30 -18.22 -4.85
N LYS A 31 -9.28 -17.33 -3.86
CA LYS A 31 -10.07 -17.42 -2.63
C LYS A 31 -11.32 -16.55 -2.66
N SER A 32 -11.20 -15.34 -3.21
CA SER A 32 -12.30 -14.40 -3.25
C SER A 32 -12.20 -13.49 -4.47
N ILE A 33 -13.35 -13.15 -5.02
CA ILE A 33 -13.51 -12.20 -6.11
C ILE A 33 -14.61 -11.23 -5.69
N MET A 34 -14.33 -9.94 -5.79
CA MET A 34 -15.28 -8.88 -5.48
C MET A 34 -15.31 -7.87 -6.62
N HIS A 35 -16.49 -7.62 -7.16
CA HIS A 35 -16.71 -6.60 -8.18
C HIS A 35 -17.92 -5.74 -7.80
N GLN A 36 -17.84 -4.44 -8.06
CA GLN A 36 -18.97 -3.52 -7.88
C GLN A 36 -19.28 -2.87 -9.22
N ARG A 37 -20.25 -3.42 -9.95
CA ARG A 37 -20.61 -2.95 -11.31
C ARG A 37 -21.06 -1.50 -11.35
N GLU A 38 -21.70 -1.04 -10.29
CA GLU A 38 -22.19 0.33 -10.16
C GLU A 38 -21.07 1.34 -9.86
N ARG A 39 -19.90 0.87 -9.39
CA ARG A 39 -18.73 1.72 -9.18
C ARG A 39 -17.80 1.61 -10.38
N LYS A 40 -17.87 2.60 -11.28
CA LYS A 40 -16.89 2.74 -12.36
C LYS A 40 -15.73 3.61 -11.89
N THR A 41 -14.52 3.30 -12.32
CA THR A 41 -13.38 4.20 -12.13
C THR A 41 -13.55 5.44 -13.01
N PRO A 42 -12.80 6.54 -12.78
CA PRO A 42 -12.90 7.75 -13.61
C PRO A 42 -12.71 7.50 -15.13
N LEU A 43 -12.08 6.38 -15.49
CA LEU A 43 -11.87 5.94 -16.87
C LEU A 43 -12.99 5.01 -17.39
N GLY A 44 -14.10 4.89 -16.67
CA GLY A 44 -15.24 4.06 -17.05
C GLY A 44 -15.03 2.56 -16.89
N ARG A 45 -13.96 2.12 -16.21
CA ARG A 45 -13.61 0.71 -16.02
C ARG A 45 -14.22 0.12 -14.75
N LEU A 46 -14.43 -1.20 -14.77
CA LEU A 46 -14.93 -1.99 -13.64
C LEU A 46 -13.76 -2.37 -12.72
N PRO A 47 -13.69 -1.86 -11.48
CA PRO A 47 -12.74 -2.35 -10.51
C PRO A 47 -13.13 -3.75 -10.02
N VAL A 48 -12.18 -4.67 -10.06
CA VAL A 48 -12.29 -6.02 -9.53
C VAL A 48 -11.17 -6.26 -8.54
N MET A 49 -11.55 -6.64 -7.33
CA MET A 49 -10.63 -7.06 -6.28
C MET A 49 -10.59 -8.59 -6.23
N LEU A 50 -9.37 -9.12 -6.14
CA LEU A 50 -9.07 -10.54 -6.09
C LEU A 50 -8.23 -10.83 -4.86
N ILE A 51 -8.54 -11.93 -4.18
CA ILE A 51 -7.70 -12.53 -3.14
C ILE A 51 -7.36 -13.93 -3.61
N PHE A 52 -6.08 -14.25 -3.74
CA PHE A 52 -5.62 -15.55 -4.23
C PHE A 52 -4.28 -15.94 -3.61
N GLU A 53 -4.04 -17.24 -3.47
CA GLU A 53 -2.77 -17.79 -3.01
C GLU A 53 -1.85 -18.13 -4.18
N VAL A 54 -0.57 -17.84 -4.02
CA VAL A 54 0.51 -18.31 -4.90
C VAL A 54 1.62 -18.96 -4.09
N ARG A 55 2.35 -19.85 -4.75
CA ARG A 55 3.50 -20.59 -4.21
C ARG A 55 4.65 -19.67 -3.78
N ASP A 56 5.05 -18.74 -4.65
CA ASP A 56 6.22 -17.89 -4.42
C ASP A 56 6.11 -16.54 -5.16
N GLN A 57 7.06 -15.64 -4.87
CA GLN A 57 7.11 -14.30 -5.46
C GLN A 57 7.45 -14.33 -6.97
N ALA A 58 8.17 -15.34 -7.45
CA ALA A 58 8.48 -15.48 -8.88
C ALA A 58 7.20 -15.78 -9.68
N THR A 59 6.32 -16.61 -9.13
CA THR A 59 5.01 -16.93 -9.68
C THR A 59 4.13 -15.68 -9.76
N LEU A 60 4.11 -14.86 -8.69
CA LEU A 60 3.40 -13.58 -8.73
C LEU A 60 3.91 -12.66 -9.85
N LYS A 61 5.24 -12.54 -10.02
CA LYS A 61 5.82 -11.74 -11.11
C LYS A 61 5.39 -12.23 -12.49
N ARG A 62 5.32 -13.55 -12.70
CA ARG A 62 4.83 -14.15 -13.96
C ARG A 62 3.35 -13.85 -14.23
N ILE A 63 2.52 -13.92 -13.18
CA ILE A 63 1.10 -13.54 -13.25
C ILE A 63 0.96 -12.07 -13.67
N LEU A 64 1.67 -11.16 -13.00
CA LEU A 64 1.62 -9.72 -13.31
C LEU A 64 2.09 -9.42 -14.74
N ALA A 65 3.14 -10.08 -15.20
CA ALA A 65 3.63 -9.93 -16.57
C ALA A 65 2.58 -10.36 -17.61
N ALA A 66 1.92 -11.50 -17.38
CA ALA A 66 0.88 -12.00 -18.27
C ALA A 66 -0.41 -11.18 -18.24
N LEU A 67 -0.81 -10.66 -17.08
CA LEU A 67 -1.93 -9.71 -16.99
C LEU A 67 -1.66 -8.46 -17.82
N LYS A 68 -0.44 -7.93 -17.74
CA LYS A 68 0.00 -6.79 -18.56
C LYS A 68 -0.05 -7.11 -20.06
N GLN A 69 0.43 -8.29 -20.47
CA GLN A 69 0.36 -8.75 -21.86
C GLN A 69 -1.08 -8.93 -22.35
N ALA A 70 -1.99 -9.36 -21.48
CA ALA A 70 -3.42 -9.45 -21.76
C ALA A 70 -4.11 -8.06 -21.78
N GLY A 71 -3.39 -6.95 -21.56
CA GLY A 71 -3.98 -5.61 -21.50
C GLY A 71 -4.86 -5.39 -20.27
N VAL A 72 -4.74 -6.23 -19.23
CA VAL A 72 -5.41 -6.05 -17.95
C VAL A 72 -4.60 -5.04 -17.12
N ARG A 73 -5.26 -3.97 -16.67
CA ARG A 73 -4.61 -2.96 -15.86
C ARG A 73 -4.72 -3.33 -14.38
N VAL A 74 -3.59 -3.67 -13.78
CA VAL A 74 -3.48 -3.87 -12.33
C VAL A 74 -3.18 -2.51 -11.68
N THR A 75 -4.04 -2.05 -10.78
CA THR A 75 -3.90 -0.76 -10.10
C THR A 75 -3.30 -0.90 -8.70
N GLN A 76 -3.55 -2.03 -8.05
CA GLN A 76 -2.99 -2.33 -6.74
C GLN A 76 -2.63 -3.81 -6.66
N VAL A 77 -1.45 -4.11 -6.13
CA VAL A 77 -1.12 -5.43 -5.61
C VAL A 77 -0.85 -5.19 -4.15
N GLY A 78 -1.80 -5.60 -3.32
CA GLY A 78 -1.69 -5.52 -1.87
C GLY A 78 -0.43 -6.21 -1.40
N GLU A 79 0.17 -5.56 -0.41
CA GLU A 79 1.36 -5.94 0.30
C GLU A 79 1.19 -7.28 1.02
N ARG A 80 2.34 -7.88 1.32
CA ARG A 80 2.52 -9.30 1.63
C ARG A 80 1.65 -9.71 2.82
N GLU A 81 1.08 -10.91 2.77
CA GLU A 81 0.61 -11.60 3.97
C GLU A 81 1.71 -11.53 5.05
N GLY A 82 1.42 -10.88 6.19
CA GLY A 82 2.40 -10.63 7.26
C GLY A 82 2.93 -9.20 7.38
N GLU A 83 2.59 -8.28 6.46
CA GLU A 83 2.95 -6.87 6.62
C GLU A 83 2.09 -6.18 7.69
N ILE A 84 2.77 -5.57 8.65
CA ILE A 84 2.19 -4.78 9.73
C ILE A 84 2.15 -3.32 9.29
N VAL A 85 0.94 -2.78 9.29
CA VAL A 85 0.66 -1.43 8.83
C VAL A 85 0.39 -0.54 10.03
N ASN A 86 1.18 0.52 10.18
CA ASN A 86 0.97 1.55 11.19
C ASN A 86 0.54 2.84 10.52
N THR A 87 -0.52 3.44 11.05
CA THR A 87 -0.88 4.82 10.72
C THR A 87 -0.36 5.72 11.82
N VAL A 88 0.36 6.77 11.42
CA VAL A 88 0.91 7.79 12.33
C VAL A 88 0.49 9.18 11.86
N LEU A 89 0.33 10.08 12.82
CA LEU A 89 0.08 11.49 12.58
C LEU A 89 1.24 12.30 13.15
N LEU A 90 1.83 13.14 12.32
CA LEU A 90 2.84 14.12 12.69
C LEU A 90 2.18 15.51 12.71
N ILE A 91 2.47 16.33 13.71
CA ILE A 91 1.99 17.71 13.82
C ILE A 91 3.17 18.63 14.16
N GLY A 92 3.29 19.76 13.47
CA GLY A 92 4.34 20.76 13.69
C GLY A 92 4.83 21.39 12.38
N HIS A 93 6.02 21.98 12.36
CA HIS A 93 6.57 22.59 11.13
C HIS A 93 7.14 21.56 10.13
N ILE A 94 6.31 20.63 9.66
CA ILE A 94 6.70 19.47 8.85
C ILE A 94 7.34 19.89 7.51
N VAL A 95 6.82 20.94 6.88
CA VAL A 95 7.34 21.46 5.60
C VAL A 95 8.76 22.01 5.77
N HIS A 96 9.03 22.73 6.86
CA HIS A 96 10.34 23.33 7.12
C HIS A 96 11.36 22.31 7.64
N THR A 97 10.90 21.21 8.23
CA THR A 97 11.75 20.19 8.84
C THR A 97 12.11 19.06 7.87
N ASP A 98 11.88 19.23 6.57
CA ASP A 98 12.21 18.28 5.50
C ASP A 98 11.62 16.87 5.72
N ILE A 99 10.36 16.71 5.32
CA ILE A 99 9.64 15.45 5.36
C ILE A 99 10.29 14.37 4.49
N ARG A 100 10.97 14.76 3.40
CA ARG A 100 11.63 13.81 2.49
C ARG A 100 12.76 13.08 3.23
N GLN A 101 13.57 13.83 3.98
CA GLN A 101 14.62 13.24 4.81
C GLN A 101 14.06 12.19 5.79
N THR A 102 12.88 12.46 6.38
CA THR A 102 12.22 11.50 7.28
C THR A 102 11.82 10.21 6.55
N ILE A 103 11.24 10.33 5.36
CA ILE A 103 10.85 9.17 4.53
C ILE A 103 12.09 8.35 4.15
N ASP A 104 13.14 9.02 3.66
CA ASP A 104 14.39 8.36 3.24
C ASP A 104 15.01 7.60 4.42
N GLN A 105 15.04 8.20 5.61
CA GLN A 105 15.54 7.54 6.81
C GLN A 105 14.70 6.33 7.24
N LEU A 106 13.38 6.34 7.08
CA LEU A 106 12.56 5.17 7.37
C LEU A 106 12.79 4.06 6.35
N ASN A 107 12.83 4.39 5.05
CA ASN A 107 13.04 3.43 3.97
C ASN A 107 14.45 2.80 3.95
N THR A 108 15.42 3.34 4.69
CA THR A 108 16.72 2.65 4.92
C THR A 108 16.58 1.35 5.72
N ILE A 109 15.50 1.20 6.50
CA ILE A 109 15.25 -0.02 7.25
C ILE A 109 14.73 -1.08 6.26
N LYS A 110 15.52 -2.13 6.03
CA LYS A 110 15.15 -3.20 5.08
C LYS A 110 13.80 -3.82 5.47
N GLY A 111 12.84 -3.83 4.54
CA GLY A 111 11.51 -4.39 4.77
C GLY A 111 10.57 -3.46 5.55
N VAL A 112 10.89 -2.16 5.58
CA VAL A 112 9.98 -1.08 5.98
C VAL A 112 9.81 -0.14 4.79
N THR A 113 8.58 0.27 4.53
CA THR A 113 8.25 1.21 3.46
C THR A 113 7.21 2.21 3.95
N VAL A 114 7.40 3.49 3.62
CA VAL A 114 6.33 4.49 3.72
C VAL A 114 5.43 4.33 2.49
N SER A 115 4.24 3.76 2.68
CA SER A 115 3.32 3.43 1.58
C SER A 115 2.34 4.56 1.23
N GLU A 116 2.07 5.46 2.18
CA GLU A 116 1.20 6.63 1.95
C GLU A 116 1.66 7.83 2.79
N LEU A 117 1.57 9.03 2.21
CA LEU A 117 1.77 10.30 2.90
C LEU A 117 0.69 11.29 2.44
N ASN A 118 -0.03 11.86 3.40
CA ASN A 118 -0.93 12.98 3.18
C ASN A 118 -0.47 14.15 4.04
N LEU A 119 -0.18 15.28 3.43
CA LEU A 119 0.28 16.49 4.10
C LEU A 119 -0.80 17.56 4.00
N ALA A 120 -1.25 18.07 5.14
CA ALA A 120 -2.05 19.26 5.25
C ALA A 120 -1.14 20.42 5.69
N VAL A 121 -0.94 21.37 4.79
CA VAL A 121 -0.13 22.56 5.06
C VAL A 121 -1.07 23.64 5.59
N GLY A 122 -0.80 24.13 6.80
CA GLY A 122 -1.51 25.27 7.37
C GLY A 122 -1.19 26.56 6.60
N ASN A 123 -1.85 27.67 6.97
CA ASN A 123 -1.50 28.99 6.45
C ASN A 123 -0.03 29.35 6.74
N LEU A 124 0.55 30.29 5.98
CA LEU A 124 1.94 30.76 6.15
C LEU A 124 2.30 30.97 7.64
N GLY A 125 3.29 30.23 8.13
CA GLY A 125 3.78 30.31 9.51
C GLY A 125 3.05 29.42 10.54
N HIS A 126 1.96 28.74 10.16
CA HIS A 126 1.25 27.81 11.03
C HIS A 126 1.79 26.38 10.92
N GLU A 127 1.49 25.57 11.95
CA GLU A 127 1.82 24.16 11.97
C GLU A 127 1.16 23.41 10.81
N SER A 128 1.89 22.46 10.25
CA SER A 128 1.41 21.49 9.28
C SER A 128 1.11 20.17 9.99
N SER A 129 0.24 19.35 9.39
CA SER A 129 0.01 17.98 9.84
C SER A 129 0.24 17.00 8.71
N ALA A 130 0.78 15.82 9.03
CA ALA A 130 1.00 14.76 8.06
C ALA A 130 0.50 13.43 8.59
N ARG A 131 -0.40 12.79 7.85
CA ARG A 131 -0.76 11.39 8.05
C ARG A 131 0.17 10.54 7.20
N MET A 132 0.86 9.60 7.83
CA MET A 132 1.79 8.68 7.18
C MET A 132 1.38 7.24 7.46
N ILE A 133 1.42 6.39 6.44
CA ILE A 133 1.25 4.94 6.57
C ILE A 133 2.61 4.28 6.38
N ILE A 134 3.00 3.46 7.34
CA ILE A 134 4.25 2.73 7.36
C ILE A 134 3.92 1.24 7.34
N ALA A 135 4.37 0.54 6.31
CA ALA A 135 4.27 -0.91 6.19
C ALA A 135 5.60 -1.56 6.55
N ALA A 136 5.57 -2.65 7.30
CA ALA A 136 6.75 -3.41 7.71
C ALA A 136 6.50 -4.91 7.61
N ASP A 137 7.47 -5.70 7.15
CA ASP A 137 7.28 -7.14 6.93
C ASP A 137 7.20 -8.02 8.19
N ASN A 138 7.43 -7.45 9.38
CA ASN A 138 7.29 -8.12 10.67
C ASN A 138 7.17 -7.12 11.85
N LYS A 139 6.84 -7.63 13.05
CA LYS A 139 6.57 -6.82 14.26
C LYS A 139 7.80 -6.08 14.78
N GLU A 140 8.97 -6.72 14.77
CA GLU A 140 10.21 -6.09 15.23
C GLU A 140 10.58 -4.88 14.36
N ARG A 141 10.46 -5.00 13.04
CA ARG A 141 10.74 -3.91 12.11
C ARG A 141 9.71 -2.79 12.17
N SER A 142 8.46 -3.15 12.38
CA SER A 142 7.39 -2.18 12.69
C SER A 142 7.76 -1.35 13.92
N MET A 143 8.10 -1.99 15.04
CA MET A 143 8.49 -1.30 16.27
C MET A 143 9.77 -0.45 16.08
N LEU A 144 10.76 -0.97 15.35
CA LEU A 144 11.97 -0.23 15.02
C LEU A 144 11.69 1.03 14.20
N ALA A 145 10.79 0.95 13.22
CA ALA A 145 10.40 2.08 12.39
C ALA A 145 9.69 3.17 13.21
N ILE A 146 8.76 2.77 14.10
CA ILE A 146 8.06 3.70 14.99
C ILE A 146 9.02 4.34 15.99
N SER A 147 9.97 3.58 16.55
CA SER A 147 11.01 4.09 17.45
C SER A 147 11.88 5.13 16.74
N LYS A 148 12.38 4.81 15.54
CA LYS A 148 13.18 5.75 14.74
C LYS A 148 12.39 7.01 14.37
N LEU A 149 11.10 6.87 14.06
CA LEU A 149 10.24 8.02 13.77
C LEU A 149 10.05 8.90 15.01
N ARG A 150 9.96 8.32 16.21
CA ARG A 150 9.90 9.05 17.47
C ARG A 150 11.16 9.89 17.69
N ASP A 151 12.34 9.32 17.48
CA ASP A 151 13.61 10.06 17.57
C ASP A 151 13.69 11.22 16.56
N ILE A 152 13.20 10.99 15.34
CA ILE A 152 13.16 12.03 14.30
C ILE A 152 12.19 13.14 14.70
N ALA A 153 11.02 12.77 15.22
CA ALA A 153 10.00 13.72 15.65
C ALA A 153 10.50 14.58 16.80
N GLU A 154 11.14 14.00 17.82
CA GLU A 154 11.75 14.74 18.94
C GLU A 154 12.83 15.71 18.46
N ARG A 155 13.76 15.26 17.61
CA ARG A 155 14.82 16.14 17.05
C ARG A 155 14.26 17.29 16.22
N LYS A 156 13.13 17.07 15.54
CA LYS A 156 12.47 18.06 14.68
C LYS A 156 11.39 18.86 15.42
N ASN A 157 11.22 18.65 16.73
CA ASN A 157 10.15 19.22 17.54
C ASN A 157 8.75 19.04 16.93
N LEU A 158 8.47 17.81 16.49
CA LEU A 158 7.18 17.38 15.94
C LEU A 158 6.44 16.53 16.96
N LEU A 159 5.14 16.75 17.09
CA LEU A 159 4.27 15.86 17.85
C LEU A 159 3.93 14.63 17.01
N LEU A 160 4.34 13.46 17.49
CA LEU A 160 4.02 12.16 16.90
C LEU A 160 2.86 11.52 17.67
N VAL A 161 1.76 11.26 16.98
CA VAL A 161 0.62 10.47 17.47
C VAL A 161 0.59 9.14 16.71
N THR A 162 0.64 8.04 17.46
CA THR A 162 0.54 6.68 16.92
C THR A 162 -0.84 6.11 17.20
N SER A 163 -1.28 5.13 16.39
CA SER A 163 -2.48 4.35 16.74
C SER A 163 -2.31 3.70 18.11
N ILE A 164 -3.41 3.61 18.87
CA ILE A 164 -3.48 2.80 20.08
C ILE A 164 -3.33 1.34 19.64
N GLU A 165 -2.35 0.63 20.18
CA GLU A 165 -2.27 -0.81 20.07
C GLU A 165 -3.47 -1.39 20.85
N ALA A 166 -4.33 -2.16 20.18
CA ALA A 166 -5.34 -2.94 20.88
C ALA A 166 -4.61 -3.96 21.75
N VAL A 167 -4.60 -3.71 23.07
CA VAL A 167 -4.07 -4.61 24.10
C VAL A 167 -4.87 -5.91 24.11
#